data_AF-E9EMR1-F1
#
_entry.id   AF-E9EMR1-F1
#
_cell.length_a   1.000
_cell.length_b   1.000
_cell.length_c   1.000
_cell.angle_alpha   90.00
_cell.angle_beta   90.00
_cell.angle_gamma   90.00
#
_symmetry.space_group_name_H-M   'P 1'
#
loop_
_entity.id
_entity.type
_entity.pdbx_description
1 polymer ?
#
loop_
_entity_poly.entity_id
_entity_poly.type
_entity_poly.pdbx_seq_one_letter_code
_entity_poly.pdbx_strand_id
1 'polypeptide(L)'
;MIPFNQSYTSRLSPLTNKRLNRNILLRAALFLLTGVFLWSRRKPAAVPGIPTNELWLESDEFNKTYNFPTTSDSQPVSQSPGSKTTQQLCASFPKHKLSRIQPVLKLGYSEDRDKIESQLDNLSACFSTDDLLIFSNMEETLRGHKVIDILAYLPDTYRKGSDTSKFQQYLLQKEMKENRT
;
A
#
# COMPACT_ATOMS: atom_id res chain seq x y z
N MET A 1 -59.48 57.95 40.13
CA MET A 1 -58.78 58.23 38.85
C MET A 1 -58.63 56.89 38.14
N ILE A 2 -59.39 56.72 37.05
CA ILE A 2 -59.40 55.52 36.20
C ILE A 2 -58.40 55.76 35.06
N PRO A 3 -57.75 54.72 34.52
CA PRO A 3 -57.67 54.65 33.07
C PRO A 3 -58.27 53.35 32.53
N PHE A 4 -59.28 53.57 31.71
CA PHE A 4 -59.76 52.68 30.67
C PHE A 4 -58.61 52.41 29.71
N ASN A 5 -58.32 51.15 29.39
CA ASN A 5 -57.96 50.84 28.02
C ASN A 5 -58.36 49.40 27.69
N GLN A 6 -59.45 49.29 26.93
CA GLN A 6 -60.00 48.05 26.42
C GLN A 6 -59.68 48.01 24.92
N SER A 7 -58.64 47.27 24.55
CA SER A 7 -58.36 46.97 23.14
C SER A 7 -59.10 45.69 22.75
N TYR A 8 -60.17 45.84 22.00
CA TYR A 8 -60.79 44.76 21.22
C TYR A 8 -59.96 44.53 19.96
N THR A 9 -59.36 43.35 19.84
CA THR A 9 -58.93 42.80 18.54
C THR A 9 -59.49 41.41 18.34
N SER A 10 -60.08 41.26 17.16
CA SER A 10 -60.96 40.20 16.69
C SER A 10 -60.37 38.80 16.75
N ARG A 11 -61.06 37.87 17.42
CA ARG A 11 -60.86 36.43 17.20
C ARG A 11 -61.49 36.04 15.87
N LEU A 12 -60.69 36.02 14.80
CA LEU A 12 -61.02 35.23 13.62
C LEU A 12 -60.79 33.77 13.97
N SER A 13 -61.86 33.06 14.32
CA SER A 13 -61.87 31.61 14.46
C SER A 13 -61.68 30.98 13.07
N PRO A 14 -60.60 30.21 12.82
CA PRO A 14 -60.50 29.46 11.58
C PRO A 14 -61.53 28.33 11.64
N LEU A 15 -62.49 28.35 10.71
CA LEU A 15 -63.37 27.23 10.41
C LEU A 15 -62.51 26.06 9.95
N THR A 16 -62.05 25.25 10.90
CA THR A 16 -61.27 24.05 10.61
C THR A 16 -62.20 23.01 10.01
N ASN A 17 -62.07 22.81 8.69
CA ASN A 17 -62.78 21.75 8.01
C ASN A 17 -62.18 20.42 8.46
N LYS A 18 -62.74 19.83 9.53
CA LYS A 18 -62.23 18.65 10.26
C LYS A 18 -61.91 17.47 9.34
N ARG A 19 -62.62 17.36 8.21
CA ARG A 19 -62.38 16.34 7.17
C ARG A 19 -61.13 16.64 6.33
N LEU A 20 -60.87 17.90 6.02
CA LEU A 20 -59.69 18.32 5.27
C LEU A 20 -58.40 18.12 6.08
N ASN A 21 -58.39 18.53 7.36
CA ASN A 21 -57.24 18.32 8.25
C ASN A 21 -56.95 16.83 8.47
N ARG A 22 -57.99 15.99 8.57
CA ARG A 22 -57.82 14.54 8.66
C ARG A 22 -57.19 13.95 7.40
N ASN A 23 -57.60 14.40 6.22
CA ASN A 23 -57.04 13.91 4.96
C ASN A 23 -55.59 14.34 4.77
N ILE A 24 -55.22 15.55 5.22
CA ILE A 24 -53.84 16.03 5.19
C ILE A 24 -52.96 15.20 6.14
N LEU A 25 -53.42 14.95 7.37
CA LEU A 25 -52.70 14.11 8.34
C LEU A 25 -52.50 12.69 7.83
N LEU A 26 -53.52 12.07 7.23
CA LEU A 26 -53.42 10.72 6.67
C LEU A 26 -52.41 10.65 5.51
N ARG A 27 -52.41 11.65 4.62
CA ARG A 27 -51.45 11.71 3.52
C ARG A 27 -50.02 11.93 4.03
N ALA A 28 -49.83 12.83 4.99
CA ALA A 28 -48.54 13.07 5.60
C ALA A 28 -47.99 11.81 6.29
N ALA A 29 -48.85 11.09 7.03
CA ALA A 29 -48.48 9.81 7.65
C ALA A 29 -48.09 8.75 6.60
N LEU A 30 -48.84 8.65 5.50
CA LEU A 30 -48.51 7.74 4.40
C LEU A 30 -47.17 8.09 3.75
N PHE A 31 -46.93 9.38 3.48
CA PHE A 31 -45.64 9.85 2.94
C PHE A 31 -44.48 9.55 3.89
N LEU A 32 -44.65 9.76 5.20
CA LEU A 32 -43.63 9.42 6.19
C LEU A 32 -43.38 7.91 6.24
N LEU A 33 -44.43 7.09 6.24
CA LEU A 33 -44.30 5.62 6.24
C LEU A 33 -43.59 5.12 4.97
N THR A 34 -43.94 5.65 3.80
CA THR A 34 -43.26 5.29 2.54
C THR A 34 -41.81 5.78 2.53
N GLY A 35 -41.52 6.96 3.05
CA GLY A 35 -40.17 7.49 3.18
C GLY A 35 -39.28 6.63 4.08
N VAL A 36 -39.79 6.24 5.25
CA VAL A 36 -39.09 5.33 6.19
C VAL A 36 -38.90 3.96 5.56
N PHE A 37 -39.91 3.43 4.86
CA PHE A 37 -39.81 2.13 4.20
C PHE A 37 -38.75 2.13 3.09
N LEU A 38 -38.73 3.16 2.23
CA LEU A 38 -37.72 3.33 1.19
C LEU A 38 -36.33 3.58 1.77
N TRP A 39 -36.22 4.32 2.87
CA TRP A 39 -34.98 4.51 3.61
C TRP A 39 -34.46 3.20 4.21
N SER A 40 -35.33 2.40 4.84
CA SER A 40 -34.97 1.09 5.41
C SER A 40 -34.52 0.08 4.35
N ARG A 41 -34.97 0.25 3.10
CA ARG A 41 -34.57 -0.58 1.96
C ARG A 41 -33.34 -0.07 1.22
N ARG A 42 -32.79 1.10 1.56
CA ARG A 42 -31.45 1.49 1.10
C ARG A 42 -30.44 0.60 1.80
N LYS A 43 -30.13 -0.54 1.18
CA LYS A 43 -28.89 -1.24 1.48
C LYS A 43 -27.76 -0.26 1.15
N PRO A 44 -26.88 0.10 2.10
CA PRO A 44 -25.68 0.85 1.74
C PRO A 44 -24.98 0.09 0.62
N ALA A 45 -24.59 0.79 -0.44
CA ALA A 45 -23.80 0.18 -1.50
C ALA A 45 -22.63 -0.53 -0.82
N ALA A 46 -22.50 -1.84 -1.04
CA ALA A 46 -21.33 -2.56 -0.58
C ALA A 46 -20.14 -1.90 -1.29
N VAL A 47 -19.42 -1.06 -0.55
CA VAL A 47 -18.08 -0.64 -0.98
C VAL A 47 -17.34 -1.95 -1.20
N PRO A 48 -16.84 -2.24 -2.42
CA PRO A 48 -16.00 -3.39 -2.63
C PRO A 48 -14.87 -3.24 -1.61
N GLY A 49 -14.88 -4.09 -0.58
CA GLY A 49 -13.80 -4.11 0.39
C GLY A 49 -12.55 -4.38 -0.41
N ILE A 50 -11.67 -3.37 -0.52
CA ILE A 50 -10.29 -3.62 -0.91
C ILE A 50 -9.83 -4.69 0.10
N PRO A 51 -9.34 -5.85 -0.35
CA PRO A 51 -8.89 -6.89 0.57
C PRO A 51 -7.91 -6.25 1.55
N THR A 52 -8.20 -6.40 2.84
CA THR A 52 -7.33 -5.93 3.92
C THR A 52 -5.94 -6.49 3.63
N ASN A 53 -4.93 -5.61 3.59
CA ASN A 53 -3.57 -6.05 3.34
C ASN A 53 -3.10 -6.89 4.54
N GLU A 54 -3.23 -8.21 4.43
CA GLU A 54 -2.69 -9.25 5.33
C GLU A 54 -1.15 -9.27 5.36
N LEU A 55 -0.50 -8.11 5.18
CA LEU A 55 0.96 -8.01 5.09
C LEU A 55 1.62 -7.73 6.45
N TRP A 56 0.83 -7.54 7.51
CA TRP A 56 1.33 -7.30 8.86
C TRP A 56 0.71 -8.31 9.81
N LEU A 57 1.54 -9.20 10.34
CA LEU A 57 1.13 -10.21 11.32
C LEU A 57 0.44 -9.55 12.51
N GLU A 58 -0.74 -10.05 12.87
CA GLU A 58 -1.42 -9.67 14.10
C GLU A 58 -0.64 -10.19 15.32
N SER A 59 -0.77 -9.52 16.46
CA SER A 59 0.04 -9.77 17.66
C SER A 59 -0.21 -11.16 18.27
N ASP A 60 -1.31 -11.83 17.91
CA ASP A 60 -1.67 -13.18 18.34
C ASP A 60 -1.02 -14.30 17.49
N GLU A 61 -0.35 -13.95 16.38
CA GLU A 61 0.35 -14.91 15.51
C GLU A 61 1.77 -15.23 15.96
N PHE A 62 2.32 -14.49 16.92
CA PHE A 62 3.72 -14.62 17.39
C PHE A 62 4.08 -16.03 17.91
N ASN A 63 3.08 -16.83 18.31
CA ASN A 63 3.26 -18.19 18.82
C ASN A 63 2.63 -19.27 17.91
N LYS A 64 2.12 -18.91 16.73
CA LYS A 64 1.55 -19.88 15.78
C LYS A 64 2.65 -20.34 14.82
N THR A 65 3.07 -21.60 14.95
CA THR A 65 3.90 -22.24 13.93
C THR A 65 3.04 -22.54 12.71
N TYR A 66 3.20 -21.76 11.65
CA TYR A 66 2.56 -22.03 10.39
C TYR A 66 3.27 -23.18 9.65
N ASN A 67 2.65 -24.35 9.62
CA ASN A 67 3.03 -25.42 8.69
C ASN A 67 2.38 -25.16 7.34
N PHE A 68 3.02 -24.33 6.51
CA PHE A 68 2.67 -24.21 5.10
C PHE A 68 3.43 -25.27 4.30
N PRO A 69 2.78 -26.35 3.80
CA PRO A 69 3.43 -27.26 2.88
C PRO A 69 3.69 -26.51 1.57
N THR A 70 4.93 -26.07 1.36
CA THR A 70 5.35 -25.48 0.09
C THR A 70 5.88 -26.60 -0.81
N THR A 71 5.16 -26.88 -1.89
CA THR A 71 5.66 -27.73 -2.97
C THR A 71 6.20 -26.83 -4.07
N SER A 72 7.52 -26.87 -4.31
CA SER A 72 8.13 -26.16 -5.44
C SER A 72 7.81 -26.91 -6.74
N ASP A 73 6.97 -26.35 -7.60
CA ASP A 73 6.76 -26.85 -8.97
C ASP A 73 7.82 -26.29 -9.94
N SER A 74 9.03 -26.09 -9.42
CA SER A 74 10.16 -25.74 -10.25
C SER A 74 10.57 -26.98 -11.04
N GLN A 75 10.36 -26.97 -12.35
CA GLN A 75 11.00 -27.92 -13.27
C GLN A 75 12.36 -27.34 -13.68
N PRO A 76 13.47 -27.71 -13.01
CA PRO A 76 14.78 -27.19 -13.38
C PRO A 76 15.14 -27.63 -14.79
N VAL A 77 15.33 -26.66 -15.67
CA VAL A 77 15.87 -26.92 -17.01
C VAL A 77 17.38 -27.10 -16.85
N SER A 78 17.84 -28.36 -16.84
CA SER A 78 19.27 -28.65 -16.88
C SER A 78 19.80 -28.37 -18.29
N GLN A 79 20.65 -27.35 -18.40
CA GLN A 79 21.41 -27.10 -19.63
C GLN A 79 22.82 -27.63 -19.42
N SER A 80 23.29 -28.51 -20.32
CA SER A 80 24.70 -28.89 -20.32
C SER A 80 25.55 -27.65 -20.59
N PRO A 81 26.36 -27.19 -19.61
CA PRO A 81 27.09 -25.94 -19.73
C PRO A 81 28.22 -26.04 -20.76
N GLY A 82 28.80 -27.23 -20.97
CA GLY A 82 29.79 -27.51 -22.02
C GLY A 82 30.82 -26.39 -22.19
N SER A 83 31.02 -25.94 -23.43
CA SER A 83 31.83 -24.76 -23.79
C SER A 83 30.98 -23.51 -24.06
N LYS A 84 29.73 -23.46 -23.58
CA LYS A 84 28.82 -22.35 -23.87
C LYS A 84 29.16 -21.12 -23.05
N THR A 85 29.05 -19.96 -23.67
CA THR A 85 29.19 -18.68 -22.95
C THR A 85 27.93 -18.36 -22.15
N THR A 86 28.03 -17.51 -21.13
CA THR A 86 26.87 -17.02 -20.36
C THR A 86 25.77 -16.47 -21.26
N GLN A 87 26.15 -15.74 -22.31
CA GLN A 87 25.20 -15.18 -23.27
C GLN A 87 24.42 -16.25 -24.04
N GLN A 88 25.07 -17.37 -24.38
CA GLN A 88 24.41 -18.51 -25.02
C GLN A 88 23.48 -19.26 -24.06
N LEU A 89 23.83 -19.35 -22.78
CA LEU A 89 22.95 -19.92 -21.76
C LEU A 89 21.72 -19.02 -21.53
N CYS A 90 21.94 -17.71 -21.43
CA CYS A 90 20.88 -16.71 -21.26
C CYS A 90 19.98 -16.53 -22.48
N ALA A 91 20.32 -17.09 -23.65
CA ALA A 91 19.42 -17.07 -24.82
C ALA A 91 18.08 -17.78 -24.55
N SER A 92 18.09 -18.76 -23.65
CA SER A 92 16.89 -19.49 -23.21
C SER A 92 16.12 -18.78 -22.08
N PHE A 93 16.67 -17.71 -21.53
CA PHE A 93 16.07 -16.99 -20.40
C PHE A 93 14.75 -16.33 -20.83
N PRO A 94 13.63 -16.54 -20.10
CA PRO A 94 12.32 -16.10 -20.54
C PRO A 94 12.08 -14.60 -20.31
N LYS A 95 12.80 -13.74 -21.02
CA LYS A 95 12.74 -12.26 -20.88
C LYS A 95 11.33 -11.68 -20.96
N HIS A 96 10.43 -12.29 -21.73
CA HIS A 96 9.03 -11.87 -21.82
C HIS A 96 8.30 -11.85 -20.46
N LYS A 97 8.75 -12.66 -19.48
CA LYS A 97 8.17 -12.67 -18.12
C LYS A 97 8.50 -11.40 -17.33
N LEU A 98 9.57 -10.69 -17.67
CA LEU A 98 9.98 -9.45 -17.00
C LEU A 98 9.00 -8.30 -17.22
N SER A 99 8.13 -8.40 -18.23
CA SER A 99 6.99 -7.48 -18.39
C SER A 99 5.98 -7.52 -17.23
N ARG A 100 6.01 -8.57 -16.40
CA ARG A 100 5.08 -8.78 -15.27
C ARG A 100 5.77 -8.96 -13.94
N ILE A 101 7.06 -9.27 -13.93
CA ILE A 101 7.85 -9.56 -12.74
C ILE A 101 9.02 -8.58 -12.75
N GLN A 102 9.21 -7.87 -11.64
CA GLN A 102 10.38 -7.03 -11.41
C GLN A 102 11.37 -7.79 -10.52
N PRO A 103 12.47 -8.31 -11.08
CA PRO A 103 13.59 -8.81 -10.27
C PRO A 103 14.16 -7.69 -9.41
N VAL A 104 14.41 -8.02 -8.14
CA VAL A 104 15.01 -7.11 -7.17
C VAL A 104 16.11 -7.85 -6.42
N LEU A 105 17.35 -7.36 -6.52
CA LEU A 105 18.46 -7.79 -5.69
C LEU A 105 18.62 -6.82 -4.52
N LYS A 106 18.64 -7.34 -3.30
CA LYS A 106 18.93 -6.55 -2.09
C LYS A 106 20.27 -6.99 -1.55
N LEU A 107 21.13 -6.01 -1.25
CA LEU A 107 22.44 -6.25 -0.67
C LEU A 107 22.77 -5.15 0.35
N GLY A 108 23.63 -5.46 1.31
CA GLY A 108 24.25 -4.46 2.17
C GLY A 108 25.55 -3.92 1.57
N TYR A 109 25.84 -2.64 1.77
CA TYR A 109 27.10 -2.02 1.33
C TYR A 109 28.35 -2.67 1.95
N SER A 110 28.23 -3.21 3.16
CA SER A 110 29.31 -3.92 3.85
C SER A 110 29.36 -5.42 3.53
N GLU A 111 28.56 -5.91 2.57
CA GLU A 111 28.68 -7.30 2.12
C GLU A 111 30.00 -7.53 1.38
N ASP A 112 30.48 -8.77 1.47
CA ASP A 112 31.69 -9.20 0.80
C ASP A 112 31.57 -9.03 -0.72
N ARG A 113 32.56 -8.36 -1.32
CA ARG A 113 32.55 -8.02 -2.74
C ARG A 113 32.56 -9.26 -3.63
N ASP A 114 33.27 -10.32 -3.26
CA ASP A 114 33.35 -11.57 -4.03
C ASP A 114 32.02 -12.30 -4.01
N LYS A 115 31.29 -12.23 -2.88
CA LYS A 115 29.94 -12.76 -2.78
C LYS A 115 28.97 -12.00 -3.69
N ILE A 116 29.05 -10.68 -3.72
CA ILE A 116 28.23 -9.85 -4.62
C ILE A 116 28.54 -10.20 -6.08
N GLU A 117 29.83 -10.27 -6.45
CA GLU A 117 30.23 -10.64 -7.81
C GLU A 117 29.73 -12.02 -8.20
N SER A 118 29.81 -13.01 -7.30
CA SER A 118 29.30 -14.35 -7.55
C SER A 118 27.78 -14.38 -7.76
N GLN A 119 27.02 -13.57 -7.02
CA GLN A 119 25.58 -13.42 -7.26
C GLN A 119 25.30 -12.80 -8.62
N LEU A 120 26.07 -11.78 -9.00
CA LEU A 120 25.94 -11.12 -10.31
C LEU A 120 26.29 -12.06 -11.47
N ASP A 121 27.32 -12.89 -11.30
CA ASP A 121 27.81 -13.84 -12.30
C ASP A 121 26.91 -15.06 -12.52
N ASN A 122 26.07 -15.40 -11.55
CA ASN A 122 25.26 -16.61 -11.60
C ASN A 122 23.76 -16.30 -11.56
N LEU A 123 23.28 -15.74 -10.44
CA LEU A 123 21.85 -15.57 -10.21
C LEU A 123 21.23 -14.48 -11.06
N SER A 124 22.00 -13.42 -11.34
CA SER A 124 21.49 -12.29 -12.10
C SER A 124 22.14 -12.08 -13.47
N ALA A 125 22.90 -13.07 -13.95
CA ALA A 125 23.71 -12.96 -15.16
C ALA A 125 22.90 -12.69 -16.44
N CYS A 126 21.64 -13.11 -16.47
CA CYS A 126 20.77 -12.99 -17.65
C CYS A 126 19.92 -11.72 -17.67
N PHE A 127 19.94 -10.91 -16.61
CA PHE A 127 19.23 -9.64 -16.55
C PHE A 127 20.11 -8.53 -17.13
N SER A 128 19.52 -7.66 -17.96
CA SER A 128 20.18 -6.42 -18.34
C SER A 128 20.16 -5.40 -17.20
N THR A 129 20.87 -4.29 -17.38
CA THR A 129 20.89 -3.17 -16.43
C THR A 129 19.52 -2.58 -16.14
N ASP A 130 18.58 -2.68 -17.10
CA ASP A 130 17.23 -2.17 -16.99
C ASP A 130 16.23 -3.20 -16.44
N ASP A 131 16.61 -4.49 -16.46
CA ASP A 131 15.77 -5.60 -16.01
C ASP A 131 15.89 -5.85 -14.49
N LEU A 132 17.01 -5.46 -13.88
CA LEU A 132 17.34 -5.76 -12.49
C LEU A 132 17.47 -4.48 -11.66
N LEU A 133 16.60 -4.33 -10.66
CA LEU A 133 16.75 -3.32 -9.63
C LEU A 133 17.66 -3.85 -8.52
N ILE A 134 18.68 -3.08 -8.16
CA ILE A 134 19.56 -3.39 -7.04
C ILE A 134 19.34 -2.34 -5.96
N PHE A 135 18.96 -2.76 -4.76
CA PHE A 135 18.86 -1.88 -3.59
C PHE A 135 19.97 -2.17 -2.59
N SER A 136 20.50 -1.10 -2.02
CA SER A 136 21.44 -1.12 -0.90
C SER A 136 21.15 0.03 0.06
N ASN A 137 21.86 0.04 1.18
CA ASN A 137 21.95 1.18 2.09
C ASN A 137 23.00 2.21 1.65
N MET A 138 23.57 2.06 0.45
CA MET A 138 24.53 3.00 -0.13
C MET A 138 24.43 3.00 -1.64
N GLU A 139 24.56 4.19 -2.26
CA GLU A 139 24.55 4.30 -3.72
C GLU A 139 25.89 3.83 -4.29
N GLU A 140 25.89 3.05 -5.37
CA GLU A 140 27.10 2.66 -6.09
C GLU A 140 26.74 2.17 -7.49
N THR A 141 27.75 1.78 -8.28
CA THR A 141 27.56 1.16 -9.58
C THR A 141 28.23 -0.20 -9.61
N LEU A 142 27.45 -1.24 -9.83
CA LEU A 142 27.93 -2.63 -9.92
C LEU A 142 27.72 -3.14 -11.34
N ARG A 143 28.81 -3.34 -12.10
CA ARG A 143 28.77 -3.83 -13.50
C ARG A 143 27.80 -3.05 -14.40
N GLY A 144 27.69 -1.74 -14.18
CA GLY A 144 26.77 -0.86 -14.90
C GLY A 144 25.34 -0.81 -14.34
N HIS A 145 24.97 -1.68 -13.40
CA HIS A 145 23.74 -1.55 -12.64
C HIS A 145 23.87 -0.39 -11.64
N LYS A 146 22.87 0.50 -11.64
CA LYS A 146 22.75 1.53 -10.60
C LYS A 146 22.20 0.89 -9.33
N VAL A 147 22.97 0.98 -8.25
CA VAL A 147 22.51 0.55 -6.93
C VAL A 147 21.77 1.70 -6.25
N ILE A 148 20.53 1.45 -5.88
CA ILE A 148 19.63 2.43 -5.29
C ILE A 148 19.84 2.43 -3.77
N ASP A 149 20.29 3.56 -3.24
CA ASP A 149 20.36 3.81 -1.81
C ASP A 149 18.96 4.03 -1.22
N ILE A 150 18.31 2.94 -0.79
CA ILE A 150 16.93 3.00 -0.33
C ILE A 150 16.78 3.85 0.94
N LEU A 151 17.82 3.93 1.77
CA LEU A 151 17.79 4.69 3.02
C LEU A 151 17.83 6.20 2.74
N ALA A 152 18.47 6.64 1.65
CA ALA A 152 18.40 8.03 1.21
C ALA A 152 16.99 8.47 0.78
N TYR A 153 16.17 7.55 0.26
CA TYR A 153 14.79 7.84 -0.18
C TYR A 153 13.76 7.81 0.94
N LEU A 154 14.14 7.40 2.16
CA LEU A 154 13.23 7.46 3.30
C LEU A 154 12.93 8.93 3.69
N PRO A 155 11.73 9.20 4.24
CA PRO A 155 11.34 10.54 4.66
C PRO A 155 12.39 11.20 5.56
N ASP A 156 12.57 12.51 5.39
CA ASP A 156 13.56 13.29 6.13
C ASP A 156 13.36 13.21 7.66
N THR A 157 12.17 12.88 8.14
CA THR A 157 11.89 12.66 9.57
C THR A 157 12.76 11.59 10.20
N TYR A 158 13.23 10.59 9.44
CA TYR A 158 14.16 9.57 9.94
C TYR A 158 15.59 10.09 10.13
N ARG A 159 15.96 11.14 9.39
CA ARG A 159 17.32 11.73 9.40
C ARG A 159 17.41 13.04 10.19
N LYS A 160 16.31 13.77 10.31
CA LYS A 160 16.22 15.12 10.91
C LYS A 160 15.19 15.20 12.05
N GLY A 161 14.60 14.09 12.45
CA GLY A 161 13.65 14.03 13.56
C GLY A 161 14.31 14.13 14.94
N SER A 162 13.49 14.09 16.00
CA SER A 162 13.97 14.14 17.39
C SER A 162 14.72 12.88 17.83
N ASP A 163 14.49 11.74 17.17
CA ASP A 163 15.22 10.48 17.38
C ASP A 163 15.80 10.00 16.04
N THR A 164 17.12 10.18 15.89
CA THR A 164 17.89 9.73 14.73
C THR A 164 18.77 8.51 15.05
N SER A 165 18.64 7.93 16.25
CA SER A 165 19.52 6.85 16.74
C SER A 165 19.58 5.67 15.76
N LYS A 166 18.43 5.33 15.15
CA LYS A 166 18.28 4.24 14.17
C LYS A 166 18.99 4.50 12.84
N PHE A 167 19.39 5.73 12.56
CA PHE A 167 20.00 6.14 11.29
C PHE A 167 21.48 6.52 11.43
N GLN A 168 22.01 6.59 12.65
CA GLN A 168 23.40 7.00 12.91
C GLN A 168 24.42 6.15 12.15
N GLN A 169 24.25 4.83 12.11
CA GLN A 169 25.17 3.95 11.38
C GLN A 169 25.19 4.24 9.87
N TYR A 170 24.03 4.48 9.27
CA TYR A 170 23.95 4.85 7.86
C TYR A 170 24.62 6.21 7.60
N LEU A 171 24.41 7.19 8.47
CA LEU A 171 25.05 8.51 8.35
C LEU A 171 26.58 8.42 8.46
N LEU A 172 27.09 7.61 9.40
CA LEU A 172 28.52 7.33 9.52
C LEU A 172 29.08 6.65 8.29
N GLN A 173 28.38 5.66 7.73
CA GLN A 173 28.79 5.01 6.48
C GLN A 173 28.83 5.97 5.29
N LYS A 174 27.89 6.92 5.22
CA LYS A 174 27.87 7.98 4.21
C LYS A 174 29.08 8.88 4.32
N GLU A 175 29.37 9.34 5.54
CA GLU A 175 30.51 10.20 5.82
C GLU A 175 31.84 9.52 5.47
N MET A 176 32.04 8.26 5.89
CA MET A 176 33.25 7.49 5.56
C MET A 176 33.46 7.38 4.05
N LYS A 177 32.38 7.05 3.31
CA LYS A 177 32.44 6.93 1.86
C LYS A 177 32.77 8.25 1.15
N GLU A 178 32.17 9.36 1.57
CA GLU A 178 32.45 10.69 1.03
C GLU A 178 33.89 11.12 1.30
N ASN A 179 34.39 10.79 2.49
CA ASN A 179 35.77 11.05 2.91
C ASN A 179 36.81 10.09 2.28
N ARG A 180 36.37 9.07 1.54
CA ARG A 180 37.20 8.01 0.93
C ARG A 180 38.14 7.31 1.93
N THR A 181 37.66 7.12 3.15
CA THR A 181 38.30 6.32 4.21
C THR A 181 37.48 5.09 4.49
#